data_AF-A0A0P8X815-F1
#
_entry.id   AF-A0A0P8X815-F1
#
_cell.length_a   1.000
_cell.length_b   1.000
_cell.length_c   1.000
_cell.angle_alpha   90.00
_cell.angle_beta   90.00
_cell.angle_gamma   90.00
#
_symmetry.space_group_name_H-M   'P 1'
#
loop_
_entity.id
_entity.type
_entity.pdbx_description
1 polymer ?
#
loop_
_entity_poly.entity_id
_entity_poly.type
_entity_poly.pdbx_seq_one_letter_code
_entity_poly.pdbx_strand_id
1 'polypeptide(L)'
;MFDLNKYFVKIFLIILVVLILLFTLFIFISLNITTIYKGVKINNIDVGGLDRNNAIIHLKRELGYKLNNKFVKLIYQDYKYIIEYKELGITYDYYKATNEAFSIGRQGTIINRIRDILYVRANGYNIEMGLLYNDMKLINIINKVSKDINVESKDAYIVYSKNGFKIFSEVYGRKVNREKLKSRIINAVLVGGFVEIPVDLEKPKITKNMLKQIKDRLGSFTTTFAGSSPGRKHNINLASSSINGKILLPGEIFSFNETTGPRDANAGYKEAKIILDGDLTPGIGGGVCQVSTTLYNAVLLSNLKIEERHPHSIPATYVKKGLDATVAYDYLDFKFSNNTNYPVYIHSEVKDNNLTITIFGKKDKNREVKIKSEIIQVLEPEVEIRIDEKLEPGTKNILQKGRYGYKVKTYKEVYENGRKIKTEIISSDYYKPRKEIVKIGPEQKDKTN
;
A
#
# COMPACT_ATOMS: atom_id res chain seq x y z
N MET A 1 -18.67 -102.50 -36.69
CA MET A 1 -17.54 -101.86 -35.95
C MET A 1 -17.54 -100.32 -36.03
N PHE A 2 -18.58 -99.67 -36.56
CA PHE A 2 -18.66 -98.20 -36.69
C PHE A 2 -19.51 -97.50 -35.60
N ASP A 3 -20.26 -98.23 -34.77
CA ASP A 3 -21.17 -97.62 -33.79
C ASP A 3 -20.55 -97.32 -32.41
N LEU A 4 -19.56 -98.10 -31.95
CA LEU A 4 -18.88 -97.80 -30.67
C LEU A 4 -18.23 -96.41 -30.67
N ASN A 5 -17.68 -96.00 -31.82
CA ASN A 5 -17.02 -94.70 -31.98
C ASN A 5 -18.03 -93.53 -31.87
N LYS A 6 -19.28 -93.74 -32.32
CA LYS A 6 -20.36 -92.74 -32.15
C LYS A 6 -20.79 -92.56 -30.69
N TYR A 7 -20.75 -93.62 -29.87
CA TYR A 7 -21.06 -93.52 -28.44
C TYR A 7 -19.98 -92.78 -27.66
N PHE A 8 -18.69 -93.05 -27.92
CA PHE A 8 -17.57 -92.31 -27.30
C PHE A 8 -17.58 -90.82 -27.69
N VAL A 9 -17.83 -90.51 -28.96
CA VAL A 9 -17.96 -89.12 -29.44
C VAL A 9 -19.14 -88.41 -28.78
N LYS A 10 -20.30 -89.08 -28.61
CA LYS A 10 -21.46 -88.54 -27.88
C LYS A 10 -21.18 -88.26 -26.40
N ILE A 11 -20.51 -89.18 -25.70
CA ILE A 11 -20.13 -89.01 -24.29
C ILE A 11 -19.13 -87.86 -24.14
N PHE A 12 -18.12 -87.80 -25.01
CA PHE A 12 -17.16 -86.70 -25.03
C PHE A 12 -17.83 -85.35 -25.30
N LEU A 13 -18.76 -85.27 -26.25
CA LEU A 13 -19.56 -84.08 -26.52
C LEU A 13 -20.42 -83.68 -25.31
N ILE A 14 -21.04 -84.63 -24.62
CA ILE A 14 -21.81 -84.37 -23.40
C ILE A 14 -20.90 -83.80 -22.29
N ILE A 15 -19.72 -84.40 -22.06
CA ILE A 15 -18.75 -83.92 -21.08
C ILE A 15 -18.26 -82.51 -21.44
N LEU A 16 -17.96 -82.27 -22.72
CA LEU A 16 -17.53 -80.96 -23.21
C LEU A 16 -18.60 -79.90 -23.01
N VAL A 17 -19.87 -80.21 -23.30
CA VAL A 17 -21.01 -79.31 -23.07
C VAL A 17 -21.19 -79.03 -21.57
N VAL A 18 -21.06 -80.05 -20.71
CA VAL A 18 -21.13 -79.87 -19.25
C VAL A 18 -19.98 -78.99 -18.76
N LEU A 19 -18.75 -79.19 -19.25
CA LEU A 19 -17.60 -78.36 -18.90
C LEU A 19 -17.78 -76.91 -19.36
N ILE A 20 -18.32 -76.69 -20.55
CA ILE A 20 -18.65 -75.34 -21.04
C ILE A 20 -19.72 -74.70 -20.17
N LEU A 21 -20.79 -75.43 -19.79
CA LEU A 21 -21.84 -74.94 -18.90
C LEU A 21 -21.32 -74.61 -17.50
N LEU A 22 -20.44 -75.45 -16.95
CA LEU A 22 -19.78 -75.20 -15.66
C LEU A 22 -18.84 -73.99 -15.74
N PHE A 23 -18.13 -73.83 -16.86
CA PHE A 23 -17.23 -72.70 -17.09
C PHE A 23 -18.00 -71.39 -17.30
N THR A 24 -19.10 -71.40 -18.04
CA THR A 24 -19.97 -70.23 -18.21
C THR A 24 -20.68 -69.88 -16.91
N LEU A 25 -21.14 -70.86 -16.13
CA LEU A 25 -21.69 -70.64 -14.79
C LEU A 25 -20.64 -70.06 -13.84
N PHE A 26 -19.41 -70.58 -13.87
CA PHE A 26 -18.29 -70.05 -13.09
C PHE A 26 -17.96 -68.59 -13.47
N ILE A 27 -17.91 -68.28 -14.76
CA ILE A 27 -17.72 -66.91 -15.26
C ILE A 27 -18.88 -66.02 -14.79
N PHE A 28 -20.12 -66.49 -14.93
CA PHE A 28 -21.31 -65.75 -14.54
C PHE A 28 -21.30 -65.44 -13.02
N ILE A 29 -21.03 -66.42 -12.17
CA ILE A 29 -20.91 -66.23 -10.72
C ILE A 29 -19.76 -65.26 -10.41
N SER A 30 -18.60 -65.44 -11.03
CA SER A 30 -17.41 -64.62 -10.80
C SER A 30 -17.63 -63.17 -11.20
N LEU A 31 -18.35 -62.89 -12.29
CA LEU A 31 -18.61 -61.53 -12.75
C LEU A 31 -19.73 -60.81 -11.99
N ASN A 32 -20.63 -61.54 -11.31
CA ASN A 32 -21.79 -61.01 -10.60
C ASN A 32 -21.59 -60.85 -9.08
N ILE A 33 -20.36 -60.98 -8.58
CA ILE A 33 -20.04 -60.71 -7.18
C ILE A 33 -20.29 -59.21 -6.89
N THR A 34 -21.04 -58.91 -5.83
CA THR A 34 -21.39 -57.55 -5.39
C THR A 34 -20.46 -56.98 -4.32
N THR A 35 -19.45 -57.75 -3.91
CA THR A 35 -18.43 -57.39 -2.91
C THR A 35 -17.04 -57.27 -3.54
N ILE A 36 -16.09 -56.66 -2.84
CA ILE A 36 -14.70 -56.58 -3.30
C ILE A 36 -14.14 -57.99 -3.51
N TYR A 37 -13.39 -58.23 -4.60
CA TYR A 37 -12.87 -59.56 -4.87
C TYR A 37 -11.83 -59.99 -3.82
N LYS A 38 -11.84 -61.28 -3.47
CA LYS A 38 -10.86 -61.87 -2.53
C LYS A 38 -9.43 -61.67 -3.05
N GLY A 39 -8.51 -61.32 -2.15
CA GLY A 39 -7.12 -61.01 -2.48
C GLY A 39 -6.81 -59.51 -2.60
N VAL A 40 -7.85 -58.64 -2.69
CA VAL A 40 -7.64 -57.19 -2.59
C VAL A 40 -7.42 -56.76 -1.14
N LYS A 41 -6.35 -56.01 -0.93
CA LYS A 41 -5.98 -55.39 0.35
C LYS A 41 -5.90 -53.88 0.19
N ILE A 42 -6.17 -53.14 1.27
CA ILE A 42 -5.94 -51.70 1.35
C ILE A 42 -5.01 -51.43 2.55
N ASN A 43 -3.86 -50.79 2.33
CA ASN A 43 -2.80 -50.63 3.34
C ASN A 43 -2.47 -51.95 4.08
N ASN A 44 -2.38 -53.05 3.33
CA ASN A 44 -2.16 -54.42 3.77
C ASN A 44 -3.28 -55.07 4.61
N ILE A 45 -4.43 -54.42 4.75
CA ILE A 45 -5.63 -54.98 5.41
C ILE A 45 -6.52 -55.63 4.37
N ASP A 46 -6.93 -56.88 4.62
CA ASP A 46 -7.83 -57.61 3.73
C ASP A 46 -9.23 -56.99 3.74
N VAL A 47 -9.71 -56.63 2.56
CA VAL A 47 -11.06 -56.10 2.33
C VAL A 47 -11.86 -56.99 1.38
N GLY A 48 -11.28 -58.11 0.95
CA GLY A 48 -11.90 -59.07 0.07
C GLY A 48 -13.14 -59.71 0.69
N GLY A 49 -14.23 -59.75 -0.08
CA GLY A 49 -15.52 -60.27 0.35
C GLY A 49 -16.41 -59.24 1.06
N LEU A 50 -15.92 -58.03 1.36
CA LEU A 50 -16.72 -56.95 1.93
C LEU A 50 -17.33 -56.09 0.81
N ASP A 51 -18.55 -55.57 1.03
CA ASP A 51 -19.01 -54.43 0.25
C ASP A 51 -18.26 -53.14 0.64
N ARG A 52 -18.42 -52.08 -0.15
CA ARG A 52 -17.69 -50.82 0.07
C ARG A 52 -17.92 -50.20 1.45
N ASN A 53 -19.16 -50.22 1.96
CA ASN A 53 -19.48 -49.59 3.24
C ASN A 53 -18.87 -50.38 4.41
N ASN A 54 -19.00 -51.71 4.37
CA ASN A 54 -18.40 -52.60 5.34
C ASN A 54 -16.86 -52.55 5.30
N ALA A 55 -16.27 -52.41 4.10
CA ALA A 55 -14.84 -52.18 3.95
C ALA A 55 -14.40 -50.85 4.60
N ILE A 56 -15.15 -49.75 4.41
CA ILE A 56 -14.86 -48.46 5.07
C ILE A 56 -14.91 -48.60 6.60
N ILE A 57 -15.94 -49.27 7.15
CA ILE A 57 -16.08 -49.48 8.60
C ILE A 57 -14.91 -50.31 9.12
N HIS A 58 -14.56 -51.39 8.42
CA HIS A 58 -13.43 -52.25 8.77
C HIS A 58 -12.12 -51.45 8.79
N LEU A 59 -11.80 -50.72 7.72
CA LEU A 59 -10.58 -49.92 7.62
C LEU A 59 -10.51 -48.81 8.68
N LYS A 60 -11.62 -48.13 8.99
CA LYS A 60 -11.67 -47.11 10.05
C LYS A 60 -11.28 -47.69 11.41
N ARG A 61 -11.73 -48.91 11.72
CA ARG A 61 -11.38 -49.60 12.98
C ARG A 61 -9.90 -49.98 13.03
N GLU A 62 -9.38 -50.55 11.94
CA GLU A 62 -8.00 -51.06 11.88
C GLU A 62 -6.92 -49.96 11.68
N LEU A 63 -7.29 -48.80 11.14
CA LEU A 63 -6.33 -47.74 10.79
C LEU A 63 -6.58 -46.40 11.46
N GLY A 64 -7.79 -46.13 11.96
CA GLY A 64 -8.14 -44.81 12.50
C GLY A 64 -7.21 -44.36 13.62
N TYR A 65 -6.78 -45.28 14.47
CA TYR A 65 -5.87 -44.98 15.59
C TYR A 65 -4.42 -44.69 15.15
N LYS A 66 -3.99 -45.14 13.96
CA LYS A 66 -2.60 -44.98 13.49
C LYS A 66 -2.22 -43.53 13.19
N LEU A 67 -3.20 -42.63 13.10
CA LEU A 67 -2.97 -41.20 12.90
C LEU A 67 -2.93 -40.41 14.22
N ASN A 68 -3.36 -40.98 15.34
CA ASN A 68 -3.57 -40.25 16.61
C ASN A 68 -2.29 -39.64 17.18
N ASN A 69 -1.14 -40.29 16.99
CA ASN A 69 0.14 -39.83 17.55
C ASN A 69 1.06 -39.20 16.49
N LYS A 70 0.56 -38.96 15.28
CA LYS A 70 1.32 -38.32 14.23
C LYS A 70 1.19 -36.80 14.34
N PHE A 71 2.29 -36.11 14.10
CA PHE A 71 2.36 -34.66 14.14
C PHE A 71 3.29 -34.13 13.05
N VAL A 72 3.15 -32.84 12.74
CA VAL A 72 4.10 -32.07 11.94
C VAL A 72 4.72 -31.02 12.84
N LYS A 73 6.04 -30.88 12.78
CA LYS A 73 6.76 -29.86 13.53
C LYS A 73 7.03 -28.66 12.63
N LEU A 74 6.58 -27.48 13.01
CA LEU A 74 6.89 -26.22 12.31
C LEU A 74 7.95 -25.45 13.11
N ILE A 75 8.98 -24.94 12.43
CA ILE A 75 10.09 -24.23 13.07
C ILE A 75 10.41 -22.91 12.37
N TYR A 76 10.69 -21.87 13.16
CA TYR A 76 11.25 -20.60 12.72
C TYR A 76 11.99 -19.93 13.87
N GLN A 77 13.33 -19.85 13.80
CA GLN A 77 14.15 -19.32 14.89
C GLN A 77 13.76 -20.01 16.23
N ASP A 78 13.30 -19.23 17.22
CA ASP A 78 12.88 -19.74 18.53
C ASP A 78 11.43 -20.26 18.55
N TYR A 79 10.63 -19.99 17.51
CA TYR A 79 9.26 -20.45 17.40
C TYR A 79 9.21 -21.92 16.98
N LYS A 80 8.51 -22.74 17.79
CA LYS A 80 8.32 -24.17 17.55
C LYS A 80 6.85 -24.53 17.76
N TYR A 81 6.24 -25.12 16.74
CA TYR A 81 4.87 -25.61 16.79
C TYR A 81 4.85 -27.11 16.55
N ILE A 82 4.17 -27.85 17.41
CA ILE A 82 3.87 -29.27 17.21
C ILE A 82 2.39 -29.32 16.87
N ILE A 83 2.07 -29.73 15.65
CA ILE A 83 0.70 -29.76 15.14
C ILE A 83 0.32 -31.22 14.93
N GLU A 84 -0.63 -31.71 15.72
CA GLU A 84 -1.12 -33.07 15.57
C GLU A 84 -1.94 -33.24 14.29
N TYR A 85 -1.93 -34.45 13.73
CA TYR A 85 -2.73 -34.77 12.54
C TYR A 85 -4.23 -34.58 12.80
N LYS A 86 -4.68 -34.79 14.04
CA LYS A 86 -6.06 -34.52 14.47
C LYS A 86 -6.43 -33.03 14.38
N GLU A 87 -5.49 -32.14 14.70
CA GLU A 87 -5.67 -30.68 14.59
C GLU A 87 -5.76 -30.22 13.14
N LEU A 88 -5.05 -30.88 12.23
CA LEU A 88 -5.14 -30.66 10.78
C LEU A 88 -6.37 -31.32 10.13
N GLY A 89 -7.06 -32.20 10.87
CA GLY A 89 -8.16 -33.00 10.35
C GLY A 89 -7.68 -34.03 9.32
N ILE A 90 -6.48 -34.58 9.50
CA ILE A 90 -5.96 -35.64 8.62
C ILE A 90 -6.78 -36.92 8.80
N THR A 91 -7.22 -37.49 7.69
CA THR A 91 -7.90 -38.78 7.63
C THR A 91 -7.45 -39.55 6.39
N TYR A 92 -7.58 -40.88 6.40
CA TYR A 92 -7.44 -41.65 5.17
C TYR A 92 -8.61 -41.37 4.22
N ASP A 93 -8.33 -41.40 2.91
CA ASP A 93 -9.35 -41.35 1.86
C ASP A 93 -10.00 -42.73 1.67
N TYR A 94 -10.81 -43.13 2.65
CA TYR A 94 -11.46 -44.44 2.65
C TYR A 94 -12.37 -44.64 1.45
N TYR A 95 -13.08 -43.60 1.01
CA TYR A 95 -14.01 -43.69 -0.12
C TYR A 95 -13.28 -43.94 -1.43
N LYS A 96 -12.20 -43.19 -1.73
CA LYS A 96 -11.41 -43.40 -2.94
C LYS A 96 -10.80 -44.79 -2.96
N ALA A 97 -10.17 -45.21 -1.85
CA ALA A 97 -9.51 -46.51 -1.77
C ALA A 97 -10.47 -47.69 -1.90
N THR A 98 -11.64 -47.63 -1.25
CA THR A 98 -12.65 -48.70 -1.37
C THR A 98 -13.34 -48.73 -2.73
N ASN A 99 -13.52 -47.57 -3.38
CA ASN A 99 -14.01 -47.53 -4.77
C ASN A 99 -13.00 -48.12 -5.74
N GLU A 100 -11.71 -47.81 -5.57
CA GLU A 100 -10.62 -48.40 -6.36
C GLU A 100 -10.59 -49.91 -6.17
N ALA A 101 -10.60 -50.39 -4.92
CA ALA A 101 -10.67 -51.81 -4.57
C ALA A 101 -11.86 -52.52 -5.21
N PHE A 102 -13.03 -51.88 -5.21
CA PHE A 102 -14.23 -52.41 -5.83
C PHE A 102 -14.14 -52.42 -7.36
N SER A 103 -13.40 -51.51 -7.98
CA SER A 103 -13.31 -51.43 -9.44
C SER A 103 -12.45 -52.54 -10.07
N ILE A 104 -11.54 -53.13 -9.30
CA ILE A 104 -10.70 -54.26 -9.71
C ILE A 104 -11.58 -55.42 -10.17
N GLY A 105 -11.30 -56.00 -11.35
CA GLY A 105 -12.09 -57.07 -11.96
C GLY A 105 -13.45 -56.62 -12.53
N ARG A 106 -13.75 -55.32 -12.53
CA ARG A 106 -15.02 -54.74 -13.04
C ARG A 106 -14.85 -53.79 -14.21
N GLN A 107 -13.62 -53.60 -14.71
CA GLN A 107 -13.32 -52.71 -15.84
C GLN A 107 -12.84 -53.50 -17.07
N GLY A 108 -13.14 -52.97 -18.26
CA GLY A 108 -12.72 -53.57 -19.53
C GLY A 108 -13.59 -54.73 -20.01
N THR A 109 -13.05 -55.53 -20.93
CA THR A 109 -13.75 -56.69 -21.52
C THR A 109 -13.92 -57.83 -20.52
N ILE A 110 -14.83 -58.76 -20.81
CA ILE A 110 -15.06 -59.96 -19.96
C ILE A 110 -13.76 -60.74 -19.69
N ILE A 111 -12.90 -60.85 -20.71
CA ILE A 111 -11.61 -61.57 -20.61
C ILE A 111 -10.68 -60.86 -19.62
N ASN A 112 -10.53 -59.53 -19.73
CA ASN A 112 -9.69 -58.75 -18.82
C ASN A 112 -10.19 -58.85 -17.38
N ARG A 113 -11.51 -58.72 -17.19
CA ARG A 113 -12.15 -58.83 -15.88
C ARG A 113 -11.85 -60.17 -15.21
N ILE A 114 -12.03 -61.29 -15.91
CA ILE A 114 -11.75 -62.63 -15.38
C ILE A 114 -10.25 -62.80 -15.06
N ARG A 115 -9.35 -62.34 -15.95
CA ARG A 115 -7.91 -62.38 -15.71
C ARG A 115 -7.53 -61.62 -14.44
N ASP A 116 -8.06 -60.41 -14.26
CA ASP A 116 -7.75 -59.56 -13.11
C ASP A 116 -8.28 -60.18 -11.81
N ILE A 117 -9.49 -60.77 -11.83
CA ILE A 117 -10.05 -61.52 -10.69
C ILE A 117 -9.15 -62.68 -10.27
N LEU A 118 -8.70 -63.50 -11.23
CA LEU A 118 -7.82 -64.64 -10.96
C LEU A 118 -6.43 -64.18 -10.48
N TYR A 119 -5.87 -63.14 -11.10
CA TYR A 119 -4.58 -62.58 -10.72
C TYR A 119 -4.58 -62.08 -9.28
N VAL A 120 -5.56 -61.26 -8.91
CA VAL A 120 -5.69 -60.69 -7.57
C VAL A 120 -5.92 -61.79 -6.53
N ARG A 121 -6.68 -62.83 -6.87
CA ARG A 121 -6.91 -63.97 -5.98
C ARG A 121 -5.64 -64.78 -5.72
N ALA A 122 -4.77 -64.92 -6.73
CA ALA A 122 -3.54 -65.70 -6.63
C ALA A 122 -2.38 -64.92 -5.99
N ASN A 123 -2.19 -63.67 -6.41
CA ASN A 123 -1.01 -62.86 -6.04
C ASN A 123 -1.32 -61.82 -4.95
N GLY A 124 -2.60 -61.54 -4.70
CA GLY A 124 -3.02 -60.37 -3.94
C GLY A 124 -2.87 -59.07 -4.73
N TYR A 125 -3.55 -58.02 -4.28
CA TYR A 125 -3.37 -56.68 -4.80
C TYR A 125 -3.53 -55.68 -3.66
N ASN A 126 -2.50 -54.89 -3.38
CA ASN A 126 -2.51 -53.93 -2.27
C ASN A 126 -2.65 -52.49 -2.79
N ILE A 127 -3.67 -51.79 -2.32
CA ILE A 127 -3.91 -50.37 -2.61
C ILE A 127 -3.37 -49.53 -1.46
N GLU A 128 -2.60 -48.48 -1.78
CA GLU A 128 -2.18 -47.49 -0.80
C GLU A 128 -3.21 -46.37 -0.69
N MET A 129 -3.60 -46.03 0.54
CA MET A 129 -4.53 -44.94 0.79
C MET A 129 -3.84 -43.58 0.80
N GLY A 130 -4.44 -42.64 0.07
CA GLY A 130 -4.14 -41.22 0.23
C GLY A 130 -4.64 -40.67 1.57
N LEU A 131 -4.11 -39.51 1.93
CA LEU A 131 -4.57 -38.72 3.07
C LEU A 131 -5.38 -37.51 2.59
N LEU A 132 -6.46 -37.23 3.30
CA LEU A 132 -7.24 -36.00 3.19
C LEU A 132 -6.94 -35.12 4.39
N TYR A 133 -7.12 -33.81 4.24
CA TYR A 133 -6.97 -32.84 5.31
C TYR A 133 -8.13 -31.84 5.27
N ASN A 134 -8.33 -31.09 6.36
CA ASN A 134 -9.36 -30.06 6.42
C ASN A 134 -8.77 -28.68 6.13
N ASP A 135 -9.17 -28.06 5.02
CA ASP A 135 -8.66 -26.75 4.59
C ASP A 135 -8.87 -25.66 5.65
N MET A 136 -10.03 -25.60 6.31
CA MET A 136 -10.31 -24.58 7.34
C MET A 136 -9.40 -24.72 8.56
N LYS A 137 -9.18 -25.95 9.02
CA LYS A 137 -8.26 -26.24 10.14
C LYS A 137 -6.82 -25.86 9.79
N LEU A 138 -6.37 -26.20 8.59
CA LEU A 138 -5.05 -25.82 8.09
C LEU A 138 -4.89 -24.29 8.00
N ILE A 139 -5.90 -23.59 7.48
CA ILE A 139 -5.93 -22.11 7.44
C ILE A 139 -5.84 -21.52 8.85
N ASN A 140 -6.55 -22.07 9.83
CA ASN A 140 -6.52 -21.60 11.22
C ASN A 140 -5.14 -21.78 11.86
N ILE A 141 -4.47 -22.90 11.60
CA ILE A 141 -3.08 -23.13 12.04
C ILE A 141 -2.14 -22.11 11.41
N ILE A 142 -2.25 -21.90 10.09
CA ILE A 142 -1.44 -20.90 9.38
C ILE A 142 -1.71 -19.50 9.92
N ASN A 143 -2.96 -19.16 10.25
CA ASN A 143 -3.33 -17.87 10.88
C ASN A 143 -2.66 -17.67 12.24
N LYS A 144 -2.70 -18.69 13.10
CA LYS A 144 -2.05 -18.66 14.41
C LYS A 144 -0.55 -18.44 14.28
N VAL A 145 0.11 -19.26 13.45
CA VAL A 145 1.55 -19.14 13.16
C VAL A 145 1.89 -17.76 12.58
N SER A 146 1.08 -17.26 11.64
CA SER A 146 1.27 -15.93 11.05
C SER A 146 1.13 -14.84 12.10
N LYS A 147 0.16 -14.91 13.02
CA LYS A 147 -0.07 -13.89 14.04
C LYS A 147 1.14 -13.75 14.99
N ASP A 148 1.76 -14.86 15.35
CA ASP A 148 2.89 -14.86 16.30
C ASP A 148 4.20 -14.39 15.66
N ILE A 149 4.40 -14.69 14.36
CA ILE A 149 5.66 -14.42 13.63
C ILE A 149 5.62 -13.08 12.91
N ASN A 150 4.46 -12.69 12.37
CA ASN A 150 4.34 -11.49 11.57
C ASN A 150 4.62 -10.25 12.40
N VAL A 151 5.49 -9.41 11.89
CA VAL A 151 5.83 -8.11 12.48
C VAL A 151 5.80 -7.10 11.35
N GLU A 152 5.05 -6.02 11.54
CA GLU A 152 5.04 -4.93 10.56
C GLU A 152 6.39 -4.22 10.56
N SER A 153 6.90 -3.90 9.37
CA SER A 153 8.09 -3.07 9.24
C SER A 153 7.79 -1.65 9.73
N LYS A 154 8.73 -1.04 10.45
CA LYS A 154 8.65 0.36 10.86
C LYS A 154 9.81 1.13 10.28
N ASP A 155 9.49 2.24 9.63
CA ASP A 155 10.48 3.15 9.08
C ASP A 155 11.35 3.79 10.17
N ALA A 156 12.61 4.04 9.85
CA ALA A 156 13.46 4.90 10.64
C ALA A 156 12.89 6.32 10.63
N TYR A 157 13.09 7.06 11.73
CA TYR A 157 12.71 8.47 11.79
C TYR A 157 13.82 9.32 12.39
N ILE A 158 13.80 10.61 12.05
CA ILE A 158 14.80 11.60 12.46
C ILE A 158 14.10 12.78 13.12
N VAL A 159 14.72 13.29 14.18
CA VAL A 159 14.27 14.50 14.88
C VAL A 159 15.43 15.48 14.93
N TYR A 160 15.18 16.73 14.55
CA TYR A 160 16.13 17.83 14.70
C TYR A 160 15.83 18.62 15.97
N SER A 161 16.87 18.93 16.76
CA SER A 161 16.78 19.72 17.99
C SER A 161 17.99 20.65 18.12
N LYS A 162 18.07 21.41 19.23
CA LYS A 162 19.24 22.26 19.54
C LYS A 162 20.57 21.48 19.56
N ASN A 163 20.52 20.17 19.87
CA ASN A 163 21.69 19.29 19.92
C ASN A 163 21.98 18.59 18.58
N GLY A 164 21.30 19.01 17.50
CA GLY A 164 21.39 18.40 16.17
C GLY A 164 20.39 17.26 15.96
N PHE A 165 20.73 16.37 15.03
CA PHE A 165 19.89 15.26 14.60
C PHE A 165 19.98 14.05 15.52
N LYS A 166 18.81 13.51 15.91
CA LYS A 166 18.67 12.22 16.57
C LYS A 166 17.91 11.27 15.63
N ILE A 167 18.56 10.17 15.25
CA ILE A 167 17.99 9.16 14.35
C ILE A 167 17.62 7.91 15.14
N PHE A 168 16.40 7.42 14.95
CA PHE A 168 15.88 6.20 15.51
C PHE A 168 15.83 5.13 14.42
N SER A 169 16.38 3.95 14.70
CA SER A 169 16.52 2.88 13.71
C SER A 169 15.17 2.31 13.29
N GLU A 170 15.13 1.86 12.04
CA GLU A 170 14.04 1.08 11.46
C GLU A 170 13.90 -0.29 12.13
N VAL A 171 12.71 -0.89 11.98
CA VAL A 171 12.43 -2.29 12.36
C VAL A 171 12.06 -3.05 11.09
N TYR A 172 12.80 -4.13 10.81
CA TYR A 172 12.49 -5.02 9.69
C TYR A 172 11.21 -5.79 9.97
N GLY A 173 10.31 -5.80 8.98
CA GLY A 173 9.09 -6.57 9.02
C GLY A 173 9.36 -8.04 8.70
N ARG A 174 8.46 -8.89 9.16
CA ARG A 174 8.46 -10.33 8.88
C ARG A 174 7.05 -10.71 8.48
N LYS A 175 6.92 -11.50 7.43
CA LYS A 175 5.63 -12.01 6.97
C LYS A 175 5.73 -13.46 6.57
N VAL A 176 4.94 -14.31 7.22
CA VAL A 176 4.83 -15.72 6.86
C VAL A 176 4.26 -15.84 5.44
N ASN A 177 4.97 -16.57 4.59
CA ASN A 177 4.51 -16.91 3.25
C ASN A 177 3.49 -18.05 3.34
N ARG A 178 2.21 -17.68 3.41
CA ARG A 178 1.11 -18.60 3.73
C ARG A 178 0.96 -19.73 2.72
N GLU A 179 1.11 -19.45 1.43
CA GLU A 179 1.01 -20.45 0.36
C GLU A 179 2.16 -21.45 0.41
N LYS A 180 3.41 -20.96 0.55
CA LYS A 180 4.56 -21.85 0.74
C LYS A 180 4.42 -22.66 2.03
N LEU A 181 3.94 -22.06 3.12
CA LEU A 181 3.73 -22.79 4.37
C LEU A 181 2.68 -23.89 4.21
N LYS A 182 1.54 -23.60 3.55
CA LYS A 182 0.49 -24.58 3.23
C LYS A 182 1.07 -25.78 2.49
N SER A 183 1.79 -25.53 1.39
CA SER A 183 2.38 -26.59 0.57
C SER A 183 3.40 -27.43 1.34
N ARG A 184 4.26 -26.80 2.17
CA ARG A 184 5.24 -27.51 3.00
C ARG A 184 4.59 -28.36 4.09
N ILE A 185 3.51 -27.88 4.72
CA ILE A 185 2.75 -28.67 5.70
C ILE A 185 2.15 -29.91 5.03
N ILE A 186 1.50 -29.75 3.88
CA ILE A 186 0.90 -30.88 3.14
C ILE A 186 1.97 -31.88 2.75
N ASN A 187 3.11 -31.42 2.23
CA ASN A 187 4.21 -32.31 1.89
C ASN A 187 4.75 -33.06 3.13
N ALA A 188 4.95 -32.38 4.25
CA ALA A 188 5.41 -33.00 5.49
C ALA A 188 4.42 -34.01 6.09
N VAL A 189 3.10 -33.84 5.84
CA VAL A 189 2.10 -34.86 6.19
C VAL A 189 2.28 -36.14 5.36
N LEU A 190 2.70 -36.03 4.10
CA LEU A 190 2.88 -37.16 3.20
C LEU A 190 4.20 -37.91 3.45
N VAL A 191 5.31 -37.18 3.56
CA VAL A 191 6.66 -37.78 3.62
C VAL A 191 7.23 -37.84 5.04
N GLY A 192 6.61 -37.15 6.00
CA GLY A 192 7.15 -36.95 7.35
C GLY A 192 8.22 -35.87 7.41
N GLY A 193 8.62 -35.49 8.62
CA GLY A 193 9.68 -34.50 8.87
C GLY A 193 9.19 -33.19 9.48
N PHE A 194 10.07 -32.19 9.47
CA PHE A 194 9.78 -30.85 9.98
C PHE A 194 9.66 -29.84 8.84
N VAL A 195 8.86 -28.80 9.07
CA VAL A 195 8.62 -27.70 8.14
C VAL A 195 9.32 -26.46 8.68
N GLU A 196 10.34 -26.00 7.96
CA GLU A 196 10.81 -24.64 8.14
C GLU A 196 9.74 -23.66 7.63
N ILE A 197 9.29 -22.75 8.50
CA ILE A 197 8.25 -21.79 8.16
C ILE A 197 8.87 -20.76 7.21
N PRO A 198 8.35 -20.64 5.97
CA PRO A 198 8.84 -19.66 5.03
C PRO A 198 8.40 -18.27 5.47
N VAL A 199 9.36 -17.39 5.75
CA VAL A 199 9.12 -16.00 6.18
C VAL A 199 9.82 -15.07 5.19
N ASP A 200 9.04 -14.18 4.60
CA ASP A 200 9.53 -13.11 3.76
C ASP A 200 9.86 -11.90 4.66
N LEU A 201 11.06 -11.32 4.47
CA LEU A 201 11.47 -10.11 5.19
C LEU A 201 10.92 -8.88 4.45
N GLU A 202 10.13 -8.08 5.15
CA GLU A 202 9.62 -6.81 4.62
C GLU A 202 10.59 -5.69 5.02
N LYS A 203 11.21 -5.08 4.00
CA LYS A 203 12.16 -3.98 4.20
C LYS A 203 11.41 -2.69 4.48
N PRO A 204 11.80 -1.92 5.52
CA PRO A 204 11.27 -0.59 5.72
C PRO A 204 11.66 0.32 4.55
N LYS A 205 10.79 1.28 4.24
CA LYS A 205 10.99 2.24 3.14
C LYS A 205 12.10 3.23 3.48
N ILE A 206 12.18 3.64 4.74
CA ILE A 206 13.19 4.57 5.24
C ILE A 206 14.10 3.85 6.23
N THR A 207 15.40 3.85 5.96
CA THR A 207 16.42 3.26 6.85
C THR A 207 17.26 4.33 7.53
N LYS A 208 17.85 4.00 8.67
CA LYS A 208 18.80 4.84 9.40
C LYS A 208 19.97 5.28 8.53
N ASN A 209 20.44 4.41 7.64
CA ASN A 209 21.55 4.74 6.74
C ASN A 209 21.17 5.81 5.72
N MET A 210 19.92 5.83 5.25
CA MET A 210 19.40 6.92 4.41
C MET A 210 19.33 8.22 5.21
N LEU A 211 18.80 8.19 6.43
CA LEU A 211 18.65 9.38 7.28
C LEU A 211 19.98 9.98 7.73
N LYS A 212 21.04 9.17 7.89
CA LYS A 212 22.40 9.65 8.17
C LYS A 212 22.97 10.55 7.06
N GLN A 213 22.42 10.50 5.85
CA GLN A 213 22.85 11.40 4.76
C GLN A 213 22.34 12.84 4.98
N ILE A 214 21.29 13.03 5.77
CA ILE A 214 20.75 14.36 6.12
C ILE A 214 21.68 14.99 7.16
N LYS A 215 22.56 15.89 6.72
CA LYS A 215 23.58 16.53 7.58
C LYS A 215 23.80 18.00 7.29
N ASP A 216 23.53 18.43 6.05
CA ASP A 216 23.84 19.77 5.57
C ASP A 216 22.56 20.62 5.50
N ARG A 217 22.67 21.89 5.88
CA ARG A 217 21.64 22.89 5.55
C ARG A 217 21.72 23.22 4.07
N LEU A 218 20.66 22.89 3.33
CA LEU A 218 20.54 23.19 1.90
C LEU A 218 20.03 24.62 1.67
N GLY A 219 19.00 25.01 2.41
CA GLY A 219 18.39 26.34 2.33
C GLY A 219 17.58 26.65 3.58
N SER A 220 17.46 27.94 3.89
CA SER A 220 16.68 28.42 5.03
C SER A 220 16.08 29.78 4.70
N PHE A 221 14.84 29.99 5.12
CA PHE A 221 14.17 31.28 4.96
C PHE A 221 13.33 31.60 6.19
N THR A 222 13.24 32.89 6.51
CA THR A 222 12.51 33.39 7.66
C THR A 222 11.55 34.49 7.23
N THR A 223 10.32 34.44 7.72
CA THR A 223 9.37 35.56 7.62
C THR A 223 8.88 35.93 9.00
N THR A 224 8.62 37.22 9.21
CA THR A 224 8.04 37.73 10.45
C THR A 224 6.52 37.86 10.33
N PHE A 225 5.82 37.63 11.43
CA PHE A 225 4.40 37.92 11.58
C PHE A 225 4.12 38.71 12.86
N ALA A 226 5.11 39.46 13.35
CA ALA A 226 4.94 40.39 14.46
C ALA A 226 3.73 41.33 14.21
N GLY A 227 2.97 41.64 15.26
CA GLY A 227 1.75 42.44 15.17
C GLY A 227 0.51 41.72 14.59
N SER A 228 0.62 40.44 14.22
CA SER A 228 -0.54 39.67 13.73
C SER A 228 -1.58 39.40 14.83
N SER A 229 -2.84 39.20 14.42
CA SER A 229 -3.92 38.79 15.33
C SER A 229 -3.66 37.41 15.95
N PRO A 230 -4.23 37.10 17.13
CA PRO A 230 -4.09 35.79 17.77
C PRO A 230 -4.51 34.62 16.87
N GLY A 231 -5.63 34.76 16.12
CA GLY A 231 -6.09 33.74 15.17
C GLY A 231 -5.08 33.45 14.07
N ARG A 232 -4.48 34.50 13.50
CA ARG A 232 -3.42 34.36 12.46
C ARG A 232 -2.17 33.67 13.01
N LYS A 233 -1.75 34.03 14.23
CA LYS A 233 -0.59 33.39 14.90
C LYS A 233 -0.85 31.90 15.15
N HIS A 234 -2.06 31.55 15.62
CA HIS A 234 -2.48 30.17 15.83
C HIS A 234 -2.41 29.37 14.52
N ASN A 235 -2.98 29.89 13.43
CA ASN A 235 -2.97 29.24 12.12
C ASN A 235 -1.56 29.00 11.56
N ILE A 236 -0.67 29.98 11.71
CA ILE A 236 0.74 29.85 11.29
C ILE A 236 1.44 28.74 12.09
N ASN A 237 1.24 28.67 13.41
CA ASN A 237 1.81 27.61 14.24
C ASN A 237 1.28 26.22 13.87
N LEU A 238 -0.03 26.11 13.63
CA LEU A 238 -0.66 24.85 13.23
C LEU A 238 -0.10 24.36 11.89
N ALA A 239 -0.14 25.18 10.84
CA ALA A 239 0.38 24.81 9.53
C ALA A 239 1.90 24.56 9.53
N SER A 240 2.67 25.34 10.30
CA SER A 240 4.11 25.10 10.51
C SER A 240 4.38 23.74 11.15
N SER A 241 3.58 23.36 12.14
CA SER A 241 3.76 22.08 12.85
C SER A 241 3.46 20.90 11.93
N SER A 242 2.48 21.00 11.04
CA SER A 242 2.12 19.93 10.09
C SER A 242 3.22 19.60 9.07
N ILE A 243 4.04 20.59 8.69
CA ILE A 243 5.14 20.39 7.74
C ILE A 243 6.47 20.03 8.42
N ASN A 244 6.61 20.30 9.72
CA ASN A 244 7.84 20.03 10.46
C ASN A 244 8.07 18.51 10.57
N GLY A 245 9.31 18.07 10.35
CA GLY A 245 9.68 16.67 10.47
C GLY A 245 9.50 15.84 9.20
N LYS A 246 8.96 16.43 8.12
CA LYS A 246 8.70 15.70 6.88
C LYS A 246 10.00 15.33 6.18
N ILE A 247 10.08 14.07 5.75
CA ILE A 247 11.17 13.53 4.93
C ILE A 247 10.63 13.34 3.52
N LEU A 248 11.38 13.76 2.52
CA LEU A 248 11.13 13.41 1.12
C LEU A 248 12.30 12.59 0.61
N LEU A 249 12.04 11.37 0.13
CA LEU A 249 13.00 10.54 -0.57
C LEU A 249 13.27 11.08 -1.98
N PRO A 250 14.39 10.68 -2.63
CA PRO A 250 14.66 11.00 -4.02
C PRO A 250 13.46 10.72 -4.93
N GLY A 251 13.06 11.72 -5.72
CA GLY A 251 11.93 11.67 -6.64
C GLY A 251 10.55 11.91 -6.03
N GLU A 252 10.40 11.94 -4.70
CA GLU A 252 9.10 12.21 -4.07
C GLU A 252 8.69 13.67 -4.24
N ILE A 253 7.38 13.88 -4.41
CA ILE A 253 6.73 15.19 -4.50
C ILE A 253 6.10 15.49 -3.14
N PHE A 254 6.33 16.69 -2.63
CA PHE A 254 5.61 17.24 -1.50
C PHE A 254 4.47 18.13 -2.00
N SER A 255 3.27 17.92 -1.46
CA SER A 255 2.14 18.84 -1.57
C SER A 255 1.89 19.53 -0.23
N PHE A 256 1.81 20.87 -0.28
CA PHE A 256 1.50 21.66 0.89
C PHE A 256 0.07 21.42 1.38
N ASN A 257 -0.90 21.34 0.46
CA ASN A 257 -2.29 21.07 0.80
C ASN A 257 -2.52 19.67 1.38
N GLU A 258 -1.94 18.63 0.78
CA GLU A 258 -2.02 17.26 1.34
C GLU A 258 -1.42 17.20 2.76
N THR A 259 -0.36 17.96 3.01
CA THR A 259 0.31 17.96 4.31
C THR A 259 -0.45 18.74 5.39
N THR A 260 -1.10 19.85 5.02
CA THR A 260 -1.74 20.76 5.97
C THR A 260 -3.25 20.57 6.12
N GLY A 261 -3.89 19.80 5.23
CA GLY A 261 -5.31 19.46 5.27
C GLY A 261 -6.26 20.63 5.00
N PRO A 262 -7.59 20.45 5.15
CA PRO A 262 -8.58 21.50 4.94
C PRO A 262 -8.44 22.65 5.94
N ARG A 263 -8.79 23.88 5.52
CA ARG A 263 -8.64 25.12 6.32
C ARG A 263 -9.96 25.48 7.00
N ASP A 264 -10.47 24.56 7.82
CA ASP A 264 -11.73 24.73 8.54
C ASP A 264 -11.55 24.66 10.07
N ALA A 265 -12.65 24.91 10.79
CA ALA A 265 -12.66 24.90 12.25
C ALA A 265 -12.43 23.50 12.86
N ASN A 266 -12.85 22.42 12.17
CA ASN A 266 -12.67 21.04 12.64
C ASN A 266 -11.19 20.62 12.58
N ALA A 267 -10.46 21.12 11.58
CA ALA A 267 -9.01 21.01 11.48
C ALA A 267 -8.27 21.92 12.50
N GLY A 268 -9.00 22.74 13.27
CA GLY A 268 -8.46 23.58 14.33
C GLY A 268 -7.99 24.96 13.86
N TYR A 269 -8.26 25.34 12.61
CA TYR A 269 -7.96 26.70 12.13
C TYR A 269 -8.96 27.71 12.70
N LYS A 270 -8.47 28.94 12.89
CA LYS A 270 -9.21 30.07 13.45
C LYS A 270 -9.42 31.17 12.42
N GLU A 271 -10.38 32.04 12.70
CA GLU A 271 -10.65 33.22 11.89
C GLU A 271 -9.48 34.22 11.93
N ALA A 272 -9.13 34.75 10.77
CA ALA A 272 -8.14 35.80 10.55
C ALA A 272 -8.42 36.49 9.20
N LYS A 273 -7.69 37.56 8.89
CA LYS A 273 -7.81 38.18 7.55
C LYS A 273 -7.26 37.22 6.48
N ILE A 274 -8.06 36.95 5.45
CA ILE A 274 -7.72 36.23 4.23
C ILE A 274 -7.78 37.18 3.03
N ILE A 275 -7.28 36.73 1.88
CA ILE A 275 -7.46 37.43 0.60
C ILE A 275 -8.54 36.70 -0.17
N LEU A 276 -9.64 37.38 -0.47
CA LEU A 276 -10.74 36.89 -1.31
C LEU A 276 -11.00 37.91 -2.41
N ASP A 277 -11.00 37.48 -3.67
CA ASP A 277 -11.23 38.32 -4.85
C ASP A 277 -10.39 39.60 -4.94
N GLY A 278 -9.20 39.60 -4.31
CA GLY A 278 -8.27 40.73 -4.32
C GLY A 278 -8.47 41.75 -3.20
N ASP A 279 -9.33 41.44 -2.22
CA ASP A 279 -9.57 42.21 -1.00
C ASP A 279 -9.31 41.41 0.28
N LEU A 280 -9.10 42.13 1.39
CA LEU A 280 -8.87 41.54 2.70
C LEU A 280 -10.18 41.40 3.47
N THR A 281 -10.63 40.16 3.67
CA THR A 281 -11.87 39.83 4.39
C THR A 281 -11.59 38.90 5.57
N PRO A 282 -12.43 38.89 6.62
CA PRO A 282 -12.35 37.85 7.65
C PRO A 282 -12.66 36.47 7.06
N GLY A 283 -11.90 35.45 7.47
CA GLY A 283 -12.10 34.07 7.05
C GLY A 283 -11.22 33.09 7.82
N ILE A 284 -11.48 31.79 7.71
CA ILE A 284 -10.73 30.76 8.44
C ILE A 284 -9.40 30.47 7.74
N GLY A 285 -8.33 30.24 8.51
CA GLY A 285 -7.03 29.83 7.98
C GLY A 285 -6.14 30.99 7.50
N GLY A 286 -6.52 32.25 7.76
CA GLY A 286 -5.65 33.40 7.48
C GLY A 286 -4.28 33.23 8.15
N GLY A 287 -3.20 33.41 7.38
CA GLY A 287 -1.81 33.17 7.79
C GLY A 287 -1.15 31.95 7.14
N VAL A 288 -1.91 30.96 6.66
CA VAL A 288 -1.36 29.73 6.07
C VAL A 288 -0.50 29.99 4.83
N CYS A 289 -0.89 30.95 3.98
CA CYS A 289 -0.10 31.34 2.80
C CYS A 289 1.30 31.91 3.15
N GLN A 290 1.49 32.43 4.37
CA GLN A 290 2.82 32.84 4.82
C GLN A 290 3.72 31.62 5.07
N VAL A 291 3.14 30.51 5.52
CA VAL A 291 3.87 29.25 5.72
C VAL A 291 4.30 28.65 4.38
N SER A 292 3.39 28.56 3.40
CA SER A 292 3.74 28.11 2.04
C SER A 292 4.77 29.02 1.38
N THR A 293 4.65 30.34 1.54
CA THR A 293 5.64 31.31 1.05
C THR A 293 7.01 31.12 1.70
N THR A 294 7.07 30.91 3.01
CA THR A 294 8.33 30.70 3.72
C THR A 294 8.98 29.38 3.27
N LEU A 295 8.18 28.32 3.11
CA LEU A 295 8.63 27.04 2.60
C LEU A 295 9.15 27.17 1.17
N TYR A 296 8.41 27.83 0.28
CA TYR A 296 8.82 28.07 -1.10
C TYR A 296 10.20 28.71 -1.21
N ASN A 297 10.48 29.75 -0.43
CA ASN A 297 11.79 30.39 -0.45
C ASN A 297 12.89 29.50 0.12
N ALA A 298 12.63 28.72 1.16
CA ALA A 298 13.58 27.74 1.68
C ALA A 298 13.89 26.65 0.62
N VAL A 299 12.88 26.19 -0.12
CA VAL A 299 12.99 25.21 -1.22
C VAL A 299 13.78 25.78 -2.40
N LEU A 300 13.52 27.04 -2.79
CA LEU A 300 14.30 27.75 -3.82
C LEU A 300 15.78 27.81 -3.46
N LEU A 301 16.10 28.22 -2.23
CA LEU A 301 17.47 28.32 -1.74
C LEU A 301 18.16 26.95 -1.63
N SER A 302 17.37 25.88 -1.48
CA SER A 302 17.84 24.49 -1.46
C SER A 302 18.06 23.91 -2.85
N ASN A 303 17.77 24.68 -3.90
CA ASN A 303 17.80 24.25 -5.31
C ASN A 303 16.92 23.02 -5.62
N LEU A 304 15.84 22.83 -4.86
CA LEU A 304 14.86 21.79 -5.16
C LEU A 304 13.96 22.21 -6.33
N LYS A 305 13.39 21.23 -7.04
CA LYS A 305 12.54 21.48 -8.20
C LYS A 305 11.14 21.89 -7.75
N ILE A 306 10.69 23.06 -8.22
CA ILE A 306 9.30 23.50 -8.03
C ILE A 306 8.44 22.81 -9.09
N GLU A 307 7.38 22.15 -8.65
CA GLU A 307 6.40 21.48 -9.53
C GLU A 307 5.16 22.36 -9.73
N GLU A 308 4.74 23.08 -8.68
CA GLU A 308 3.58 23.97 -8.73
C GLU A 308 3.81 25.16 -7.80
N ARG A 309 3.55 26.37 -8.29
CA ARG A 309 3.52 27.60 -7.49
C ARG A 309 2.67 28.65 -8.17
N HIS A 310 1.89 29.37 -7.38
CA HIS A 310 1.06 30.51 -7.83
C HIS A 310 1.38 31.77 -7.01
N PRO A 311 1.42 32.97 -7.62
CA PRO A 311 1.51 34.23 -6.89
C PRO A 311 0.15 34.63 -6.29
N HIS A 312 0.19 35.50 -5.28
CA HIS A 312 -1.00 36.14 -4.73
C HIS A 312 -1.53 37.18 -5.69
N SER A 313 -2.85 37.39 -5.66
CA SER A 313 -3.50 38.53 -6.35
C SER A 313 -3.10 39.88 -5.75
N ILE A 314 -2.81 39.91 -4.44
CA ILE A 314 -2.29 41.07 -3.70
C ILE A 314 -0.84 40.79 -3.29
N PRO A 315 0.12 41.67 -3.62
CA PRO A 315 1.50 41.49 -3.17
C PRO A 315 1.60 41.31 -1.65
N ALA A 316 2.23 40.21 -1.22
CA ALA A 316 2.52 39.97 0.18
C ALA A 316 3.50 41.02 0.74
N THR A 317 3.33 41.42 2.00
CA THR A 317 4.17 42.44 2.64
C THR A 317 5.37 41.87 3.39
N TYR A 318 5.36 40.57 3.68
CA TYR A 318 6.38 39.86 4.46
C TYR A 318 7.47 39.22 3.59
N VAL A 319 7.42 39.40 2.28
CA VAL A 319 8.42 38.89 1.32
C VAL A 319 8.54 39.87 0.14
N LYS A 320 9.66 39.85 -0.59
CA LYS A 320 9.76 40.59 -1.85
C LYS A 320 8.73 40.06 -2.85
N LYS A 321 8.20 40.95 -3.70
CA LYS A 321 7.29 40.57 -4.79
C LYS A 321 7.96 39.50 -5.66
N GLY A 322 7.21 38.60 -6.25
CA GLY A 322 7.78 37.51 -7.06
C GLY A 322 8.19 36.27 -6.26
N LEU A 323 8.22 36.37 -4.92
CA LEU A 323 8.72 35.33 -4.02
C LEU A 323 7.64 34.76 -3.09
N ASP A 324 6.39 35.14 -3.29
CA ASP A 324 5.25 34.61 -2.54
C ASP A 324 4.71 33.31 -3.17
N ALA A 325 4.05 32.46 -2.39
CA ALA A 325 3.40 31.24 -2.88
C ALA A 325 2.02 31.11 -2.24
N THR A 326 0.98 31.31 -3.05
CA THR A 326 -0.43 31.21 -2.62
C THR A 326 -0.89 29.76 -2.61
N VAL A 327 -1.68 29.42 -1.60
CA VAL A 327 -2.37 28.15 -1.50
C VAL A 327 -3.83 28.38 -1.15
N ALA A 328 -4.71 27.59 -1.76
CA ALA A 328 -6.12 27.49 -1.46
C ALA A 328 -6.47 26.00 -1.51
N TYR A 329 -6.97 25.44 -0.40
CA TYR A 329 -7.24 24.01 -0.33
C TYR A 329 -8.15 23.56 -1.48
N ASP A 330 -7.85 22.41 -2.07
CA ASP A 330 -8.51 21.84 -3.26
C ASP A 330 -8.47 22.68 -4.55
N TYR A 331 -7.76 23.82 -4.59
CA TYR A 331 -7.72 24.69 -5.78
C TYR A 331 -6.31 25.14 -6.20
N LEU A 332 -5.53 25.75 -5.29
CA LEU A 332 -4.14 26.18 -5.54
C LEU A 332 -3.21 25.50 -4.55
N ASP A 333 -2.16 24.87 -5.05
CA ASP A 333 -1.18 24.21 -4.19
C ASP A 333 0.23 24.76 -4.39
N PHE A 334 1.08 24.47 -3.42
CA PHE A 334 2.51 24.61 -3.56
C PHE A 334 3.14 23.22 -3.53
N LYS A 335 3.72 22.80 -4.66
CA LYS A 335 4.35 21.49 -4.82
C LYS A 335 5.80 21.61 -5.24
N PHE A 336 6.64 20.75 -4.70
CA PHE A 336 8.04 20.63 -5.08
C PHE A 336 8.49 19.17 -4.98
N SER A 337 9.51 18.80 -5.74
CA SER A 337 10.08 17.46 -5.72
C SER A 337 11.51 17.44 -5.20
N ASN A 338 11.87 16.35 -4.53
CA ASN A 338 13.25 16.07 -4.18
C ASN A 338 13.99 15.53 -5.41
N ASN A 339 14.54 16.41 -6.23
CA ASN A 339 15.34 16.07 -7.40
C ASN A 339 16.82 15.74 -7.06
N THR A 340 17.14 15.44 -5.80
CA THR A 340 18.49 15.04 -5.35
C THR A 340 18.59 13.52 -5.18
N ASN A 341 19.82 13.01 -5.02
CA ASN A 341 20.07 11.58 -4.80
C ASN A 341 19.92 11.15 -3.32
N TYR A 342 19.57 12.07 -2.42
CA TYR A 342 19.51 11.81 -0.98
C TYR A 342 18.18 12.29 -0.39
N PRO A 343 17.75 11.74 0.76
CA PRO A 343 16.59 12.27 1.46
C PRO A 343 16.79 13.72 1.86
N VAL A 344 15.71 14.50 1.85
CA VAL A 344 15.66 15.84 2.43
C VAL A 344 14.68 15.88 3.61
N TYR A 345 14.98 16.72 4.59
CA TYR A 345 14.19 16.90 5.81
C TYR A 345 13.74 18.35 5.95
N ILE A 346 12.46 18.55 6.20
CA ILE A 346 11.86 19.87 6.43
C ILE A 346 11.83 20.13 7.94
N HIS A 347 12.58 21.14 8.37
CA HIS A 347 12.46 21.69 9.71
C HIS A 347 11.68 23.00 9.67
N SER A 348 10.60 23.10 10.43
CA SER A 348 9.83 24.32 10.60
C SER A 348 9.78 24.71 12.07
N GLU A 349 10.21 25.93 12.37
CA GLU A 349 10.23 26.47 13.73
C GLU A 349 9.54 27.82 13.77
N VAL A 350 8.66 28.00 14.75
CA VAL A 350 8.08 29.29 15.09
C VAL A 350 8.63 29.74 16.43
N LYS A 351 9.30 30.90 16.44
CA LYS A 351 9.87 31.50 17.65
C LYS A 351 9.77 33.02 17.58
N ASP A 352 9.31 33.66 18.66
CA ASP A 352 9.24 35.12 18.81
C ASP A 352 8.54 35.83 17.63
N ASN A 353 7.43 35.27 17.13
CA ASN A 353 6.70 35.72 15.94
C ASN A 353 7.49 35.69 14.61
N ASN A 354 8.53 34.86 14.54
CA ASN A 354 9.25 34.54 13.31
C ASN A 354 9.02 33.07 12.96
N LEU A 355 8.67 32.83 11.69
CA LEU A 355 8.62 31.49 11.12
C LEU A 355 9.90 31.27 10.34
N THR A 356 10.69 30.27 10.72
CA THR A 356 11.89 29.84 10.00
C THR A 356 11.68 28.44 9.49
N ILE A 357 11.87 28.24 8.18
CA ILE A 357 11.87 26.93 7.57
C ILE A 357 13.25 26.65 7.00
N THR A 358 13.81 25.51 7.39
CA THR A 358 15.10 25.01 6.94
C THR A 358 14.93 23.67 6.26
N ILE A 359 15.49 23.52 5.06
CA ILE A 359 15.60 22.24 4.38
C ILE A 359 17.01 21.70 4.63
N PHE A 360 17.07 20.50 5.19
CA PHE A 360 18.29 19.75 5.39
C PHE A 360 18.40 18.60 4.38
N GLY A 361 19.61 18.19 4.07
CA GLY A 361 19.88 17.07 3.16
C GLY A 361 21.38 16.82 3.08
N LYS A 362 21.85 16.38 1.91
CA LYS A 362 23.28 16.20 1.63
C LYS A 362 23.70 17.12 0.49
N LYS A 363 24.78 17.87 0.68
CA LYS A 363 25.40 18.65 -0.40
C LYS A 363 26.28 17.73 -1.24
N ASP A 364 25.99 17.65 -2.54
CA ASP A 364 26.84 16.95 -3.50
C ASP A 364 28.00 17.80 -4.02
N LYS A 365 27.80 19.12 -4.05
CA LYS A 365 28.78 20.11 -4.52
C LYS A 365 28.70 21.36 -3.65
N ASN A 366 29.75 22.17 -3.66
CA ASN A 366 29.75 23.48 -3.03
C ASN A 366 28.98 24.50 -3.90
N ARG A 367 27.65 24.28 -3.98
CA ARG A 367 26.72 25.15 -4.69
C ARG A 367 26.01 26.08 -3.75
N GLU A 368 25.86 27.32 -4.18
CA GLU A 368 25.07 28.36 -3.50
C GLU A 368 23.99 28.84 -4.47
N VAL A 369 22.78 29.04 -3.95
CA VAL A 369 21.67 29.61 -4.71
C VAL A 369 21.36 31.00 -4.19
N LYS A 370 21.24 31.97 -5.09
CA LYS A 370 20.74 33.32 -4.81
C LYS A 370 19.48 33.58 -5.61
N ILE A 371 18.48 34.19 -4.98
CA ILE A 371 17.22 34.56 -5.62
C ILE A 371 17.16 36.07 -5.77
N LYS A 372 17.00 36.54 -7.01
CA LYS A 372 16.83 37.96 -7.35
C LYS A 372 15.41 38.19 -7.85
N SER A 373 14.69 39.13 -7.25
CA SER A 373 13.39 39.59 -7.75
C SER A 373 13.54 41.01 -8.31
N GLU A 374 12.97 41.24 -9.49
CA GLU A 374 13.07 42.48 -10.22
C GLU A 374 11.68 42.96 -10.69
N ILE A 375 11.30 44.18 -10.30
CA ILE A 375 10.07 44.81 -10.76
C ILE A 375 10.34 45.36 -12.16
N ILE A 376 9.69 44.77 -13.15
CA ILE A 376 9.82 45.15 -14.57
C ILE A 376 8.91 46.33 -14.89
N GLN A 377 7.75 46.41 -14.24
CA GLN A 377 6.79 47.48 -14.46
C GLN A 377 5.99 47.76 -13.18
N VAL A 378 5.80 49.03 -12.84
CA VAL A 378 4.84 49.51 -11.85
C VAL A 378 3.59 49.98 -12.60
N LEU A 379 2.41 49.61 -12.11
CA LEU A 379 1.13 49.92 -12.74
C LEU A 379 0.31 50.78 -11.79
N GLU A 380 -0.03 51.98 -12.23
CA GLU A 380 -0.84 52.91 -11.46
C GLU A 380 -2.29 52.42 -11.35
N PRO A 381 -2.96 52.68 -10.21
CA PRO A 381 -4.38 52.41 -10.07
C PRO A 381 -5.19 53.39 -10.92
N GLU A 382 -6.14 52.89 -11.71
CA GLU A 382 -7.14 53.74 -12.37
C GLU A 382 -8.01 54.46 -11.32
N VAL A 383 -8.38 55.71 -11.59
CA VAL A 383 -9.31 56.48 -10.75
C VAL A 383 -10.71 56.43 -11.37
N GLU A 384 -11.68 55.92 -10.61
CA GLU A 384 -13.09 55.90 -10.95
C GLU A 384 -13.83 56.96 -10.13
N ILE A 385 -14.43 57.93 -10.82
CA ILE A 385 -15.22 58.99 -10.21
C ILE A 385 -16.69 58.59 -10.19
N ARG A 386 -17.33 58.66 -9.02
CA ARG A 386 -18.76 58.42 -8.84
C ARG A 386 -19.42 59.68 -8.30
N ILE A 387 -20.42 60.19 -9.00
CA ILE A 387 -21.20 61.32 -8.49
C ILE A 387 -22.12 60.80 -7.38
N ASP A 388 -22.12 61.48 -6.23
CA ASP A 388 -23.04 61.22 -5.12
C ASP A 388 -23.84 62.49 -4.83
N GLU A 389 -25.11 62.51 -5.23
CA GLU A 389 -26.01 63.65 -5.08
C GLU A 389 -26.25 64.06 -3.61
N LYS A 390 -25.87 63.20 -2.65
CA LYS A 390 -25.99 63.48 -1.22
C LYS A 390 -24.80 64.25 -0.63
N LEU A 391 -23.69 64.39 -1.37
CA LEU A 391 -22.53 65.14 -0.93
C LEU A 391 -22.67 66.62 -1.32
N GLU A 392 -22.13 67.51 -0.49
CA GLU A 392 -22.08 68.93 -0.86
C GLU A 392 -21.23 69.14 -2.12
N PRO A 393 -21.60 70.09 -3.00
CA PRO A 393 -20.85 70.41 -4.19
C PRO A 393 -19.35 70.60 -3.96
N GLY A 394 -18.52 69.97 -4.80
CA GLY A 394 -17.06 70.04 -4.70
C GLY A 394 -16.44 69.15 -3.60
N THR A 395 -17.24 68.50 -2.75
CA THR A 395 -16.72 67.56 -1.75
C THR A 395 -16.18 66.31 -2.43
N LYS A 396 -14.95 65.90 -2.07
CA LYS A 396 -14.34 64.64 -2.51
C LYS A 396 -14.21 63.67 -1.35
N ASN A 397 -14.75 62.47 -1.50
CA ASN A 397 -14.66 61.39 -0.52
C ASN A 397 -14.08 60.14 -1.19
N ILE A 398 -12.92 59.66 -0.70
CA ILE A 398 -12.30 58.44 -1.22
C ILE A 398 -13.05 57.23 -0.63
N LEU A 399 -13.91 56.61 -1.44
CA LEU A 399 -14.66 55.42 -1.07
C LEU A 399 -13.74 54.19 -0.99
N GLN A 400 -12.78 54.09 -1.91
CA GLN A 400 -11.82 52.98 -1.97
C GLN A 400 -10.46 53.51 -2.40
N LYS A 401 -9.44 53.33 -1.57
CA LYS A 401 -8.07 53.70 -1.92
C LYS A 401 -7.50 52.80 -3.02
N GLY A 402 -6.87 53.41 -4.03
CA GLY A 402 -6.18 52.68 -5.09
C GLY A 402 -5.00 51.86 -4.58
N ARG A 403 -4.66 50.77 -5.30
CA ARG A 403 -3.46 49.95 -5.04
C ARG A 403 -2.68 49.77 -6.32
N TYR A 404 -1.40 50.07 -6.30
CA TYR A 404 -0.49 49.81 -7.41
C TYR A 404 -0.43 48.31 -7.76
N GLY A 405 -0.34 48.05 -9.07
CA GLY A 405 -0.03 46.75 -9.63
C GLY A 405 1.44 46.66 -10.03
N TYR A 406 1.90 45.44 -10.33
CA TYR A 406 3.30 45.18 -10.64
C TYR A 406 3.45 44.04 -11.63
N LYS A 407 4.41 44.13 -12.55
CA LYS A 407 4.97 42.97 -13.26
C LYS A 407 6.36 42.69 -12.72
N VAL A 408 6.62 41.46 -12.33
CA VAL A 408 7.85 41.08 -11.62
C VAL A 408 8.47 39.85 -12.28
N LYS A 409 9.79 39.86 -12.50
CA LYS A 409 10.54 38.66 -12.89
C LYS A 409 11.41 38.22 -11.72
N THR A 410 11.37 36.93 -11.44
CA THR A 410 12.25 36.31 -10.44
C THR A 410 13.28 35.44 -11.12
N TYR A 411 14.53 35.62 -10.74
CA TYR A 411 15.69 34.89 -11.24
C TYR A 411 16.31 34.04 -10.13
N LYS A 412 16.69 32.81 -10.47
CA LYS A 412 17.53 31.95 -9.64
C LYS A 412 18.94 31.93 -10.23
N GLU A 413 19.91 32.33 -9.42
CA GLU A 413 21.33 32.26 -9.76
C GLU A 413 21.98 31.13 -8.98
N VAL A 414 22.68 30.24 -9.69
CA VAL A 414 23.42 29.14 -9.09
C VAL A 414 24.91 29.45 -9.23
N TYR A 415 25.61 29.40 -8.10
CA TYR A 415 27.04 29.59 -7.98
C TYR A 415 27.68 28.25 -7.60
N GLU A 416 28.86 27.94 -8.15
CA GLU A 416 29.67 26.79 -7.77
C GLU A 416 31.09 27.30 -7.51
N ASN A 417 31.60 27.05 -6.29
CA ASN A 417 32.90 27.59 -5.85
C ASN A 417 33.04 29.12 -6.05
N GLY A 418 31.97 29.87 -5.75
CA GLY A 418 31.93 31.33 -5.86
C GLY A 418 31.74 31.88 -7.28
N ARG A 419 31.77 31.04 -8.33
CA ARG A 419 31.52 31.47 -9.71
C ARG A 419 30.08 31.21 -10.11
N LYS A 420 29.42 32.19 -10.73
CA LYS A 420 28.06 32.02 -11.25
C LYS A 420 28.10 31.07 -12.45
N ILE A 421 27.39 29.95 -12.36
CA ILE A 421 27.33 28.93 -13.41
C ILE A 421 26.00 28.92 -14.17
N LYS A 422 24.93 29.46 -13.58
CA LYS A 422 23.61 29.49 -14.20
C LYS A 422 22.79 30.65 -13.66
N THR A 423 22.04 31.31 -14.55
CA THR A 423 20.93 32.20 -14.20
C THR A 423 19.71 31.71 -14.96
N GLU A 424 18.59 31.52 -14.27
CA GLU A 424 17.32 31.15 -14.90
C GLU A 424 16.17 32.00 -14.36
N ILE A 425 15.23 32.34 -15.24
CA ILE A 425 13.96 32.95 -14.83
C ILE A 425 13.09 31.83 -14.26
N ILE A 426 12.67 31.97 -13.00
CA ILE A 426 11.83 30.98 -12.31
C ILE A 426 10.37 31.40 -12.21
N SER A 427 10.07 32.70 -12.33
CA SER A 427 8.69 33.19 -12.42
C SER A 427 8.61 34.54 -13.13
N SER A 428 7.43 34.81 -13.69
CA SER A 428 7.03 36.11 -14.22
C SER A 428 5.62 36.41 -13.71
N ASP A 429 5.53 37.24 -12.69
CA ASP A 429 4.31 37.46 -11.92
C ASP A 429 3.63 38.78 -12.29
N TYR A 430 2.30 38.77 -12.26
CA TYR A 430 1.47 39.94 -12.48
C TYR A 430 0.53 40.16 -11.29
N TYR A 431 0.68 41.30 -10.64
CA TYR A 431 -0.18 41.76 -9.56
C TYR A 431 -1.07 42.87 -10.09
N LYS A 432 -2.39 42.62 -10.12
CA LYS A 432 -3.35 43.57 -10.70
C LYS A 432 -3.49 44.82 -9.82
N PRO A 433 -3.43 46.04 -10.40
CA PRO A 433 -3.76 47.26 -9.66
C PRO A 433 -5.24 47.25 -9.23
N ARG A 434 -5.55 47.86 -8.09
CA ARG A 434 -6.93 48.07 -7.63
C ARG A 434 -7.31 49.52 -7.86
N LYS A 435 -8.46 49.76 -8.49
CA LYS A 435 -8.96 51.11 -8.76
C LYS A 435 -9.11 51.93 -7.48
N GLU A 436 -8.85 53.22 -7.58
CA GLU A 436 -9.28 54.22 -6.61
C GLU A 436 -10.70 54.65 -6.95
N ILE A 437 -11.62 54.61 -6.00
CA ILE A 437 -12.99 55.07 -6.21
C ILE A 437 -13.18 56.34 -5.38
N VAL A 438 -13.45 57.45 -6.07
CA VAL A 438 -13.69 58.76 -5.46
C VAL A 438 -15.14 59.14 -5.69
N LYS A 439 -15.87 59.38 -4.61
CA LYS A 439 -17.17 60.02 -4.65
C LYS A 439 -17.01 61.53 -4.68
N ILE A 440 -17.68 62.19 -5.62
CA ILE A 440 -17.72 63.65 -5.69
C ILE A 440 -19.16 64.16 -5.55
N GLY A 441 -19.33 65.26 -4.81
CA GLY A 441 -20.61 65.98 -4.82
C GLY A 441 -20.89 66.60 -6.19
N PRO A 442 -22.17 66.72 -6.59
CA PRO A 442 -22.55 67.30 -7.87
C PRO A 442 -21.98 68.72 -8.01
N GLU A 443 -21.61 69.14 -9.21
CA GLU A 443 -21.20 70.53 -9.43
C GLU A 443 -22.32 71.48 -8.97
N GLN A 444 -21.90 72.56 -8.31
CA GLN A 444 -22.83 73.61 -7.90
C GLN A 444 -23.40 74.20 -9.20
N LYS A 445 -24.69 73.97 -9.46
CA LYS A 445 -25.36 74.68 -10.54
C LYS A 445 -25.34 76.16 -10.17
N ASP A 446 -24.48 76.93 -10.83
CA ASP A 446 -24.58 78.38 -10.80
C ASP A 446 -26.00 78.74 -11.25
N LYS A 447 -26.78 79.31 -10.33
CA LYS A 447 -28.02 79.99 -10.67
C LYS A 447 -27.65 81.29 -11.36
N THR A 448 -27.23 81.21 -12.61
CA THR A 448 -27.23 82.39 -13.49
C THR A 448 -28.66 82.64 -13.93
N ASN A 449 -29.24 83.65 -13.27
CA ASN A 449 -30.40 84.50 -13.60
C ASN A 449 -31.71 83.85 -14.08
#